data_AF-A0A4Y4DQY4-F1
#
_entry.id   AF-A0A4Y4DQY4-F1
#
_cell.length_a   1.000
_cell.length_b   1.000
_cell.length_c   1.000
_cell.angle_alpha   90.00
_cell.angle_beta   90.00
_cell.angle_gamma   90.00
#
_symmetry.space_group_name_H-M   'P 1'
#
loop_
_entity.id
_entity.type
_entity.pdbx_description
1 polymer ?
#
loop_
_entity_poly.entity_id
_entity_poly.type
_entity_poly.pdbx_seq_one_letter_code
_entity_poly.pdbx_strand_id
1 'polypeptide(L)'
;MNSEQPLTPEQQLEALGRAQADMDRAIGYGSRLMGWYCIVVGLAVGALAAVLQLYRPDENKVGFFIVMGLYVLVILGSSLAYRKLYRSLPQGYSKRYGMAFGLSIGLYAASVALLAAQITSWIAMLLIFLIVAAPLVLTGIKMVRE
;
A
#
# COMPACT_ATOMS: atom_id res chain seq x y z
N MET A 1 46.14 -20.64 -13.20
CA MET A 1 45.01 -20.83 -14.13
C MET A 1 44.10 -21.86 -13.50
N ASN A 2 43.00 -21.42 -12.86
CA ASN A 2 42.03 -22.35 -12.29
C ASN A 2 41.25 -22.99 -13.44
N SER A 3 41.41 -24.29 -13.60
CA SER A 3 40.59 -25.12 -14.47
C SER A 3 39.17 -25.10 -13.92
N GLU A 4 38.30 -24.25 -14.48
CA GLU A 4 36.85 -24.37 -14.31
C GLU A 4 36.46 -25.76 -14.83
N GLN A 5 36.28 -26.71 -13.91
CA GLN A 5 35.75 -28.02 -14.25
C GLN A 5 34.39 -27.80 -14.91
N PRO A 6 34.17 -28.28 -16.14
CA PRO A 6 32.88 -28.13 -16.81
C PRO A 6 31.82 -28.83 -15.95
N LEU A 7 30.89 -28.04 -15.41
CA LEU A 7 29.78 -28.54 -14.60
C LEU A 7 29.05 -29.61 -15.38
N THR A 8 28.82 -30.77 -14.75
CA THR A 8 28.01 -31.81 -15.37
C THR A 8 26.56 -31.32 -15.56
N PRO A 9 25.81 -31.87 -16.53
CA PRO A 9 24.40 -31.49 -16.74
C PRO A 9 23.55 -31.58 -15.46
N GLU A 10 23.84 -32.57 -14.60
CA GLU A 10 23.21 -32.74 -13.30
C GLU A 10 23.54 -31.60 -12.32
N GLN A 11 24.80 -31.16 -12.27
CA GLN A 11 25.22 -30.02 -11.44
C GLN A 11 24.63 -28.69 -11.94
N GLN A 12 24.47 -28.54 -13.26
CA GLN A 12 23.79 -27.38 -13.84
C GLN A 12 22.29 -27.37 -13.50
N LEU A 13 21.62 -28.52 -13.57
CA LEU A 13 20.22 -28.68 -13.16
C LEU A 13 20.03 -28.39 -11.67
N GLU A 14 20.93 -28.89 -10.82
CA GLU A 14 20.86 -28.65 -9.38
C GLU A 14 21.10 -27.17 -9.04
N ALA A 15 22.06 -26.52 -9.71
CA ALA A 15 22.31 -25.08 -9.56
C ALA A 15 21.11 -24.24 -9.99
N LEU A 16 20.45 -24.59 -11.10
CA LEU A 16 19.22 -23.93 -11.56
C LEU A 16 18.07 -24.15 -10.58
N GLY A 17 17.89 -25.36 -10.05
CA GLY A 17 16.86 -25.66 -9.06
C GLY A 17 17.04 -24.87 -7.76
N ARG A 18 18.29 -24.72 -7.28
CA ARG A 18 18.61 -23.87 -6.12
C ARG A 18 18.36 -22.40 -6.41
N ALA A 19 18.79 -21.90 -7.58
CA ALA A 19 18.54 -20.52 -7.98
C ALA A 19 17.03 -20.22 -8.08
N GLN A 20 16.24 -21.16 -8.60
CA GLN A 20 14.79 -21.02 -8.71
C GLN A 20 14.12 -21.00 -7.32
N ALA A 21 14.55 -21.88 -6.40
CA ALA A 21 14.05 -21.88 -5.02
C ALA A 21 14.38 -20.58 -4.26
N ASP A 22 15.57 -20.01 -4.47
CA ASP A 22 15.96 -18.74 -3.86
C ASP A 22 15.20 -17.56 -4.46
N MET A 23 14.94 -17.58 -5.77
CA MET A 23 14.08 -16.60 -6.45
C MET A 23 12.64 -16.67 -5.91
N ASP A 24 12.06 -17.86 -5.76
CA ASP A 24 10.70 -18.04 -5.23
C ASP A 24 10.57 -17.52 -3.80
N ARG A 25 11.58 -17.74 -2.94
CA ARG A 25 11.63 -17.17 -1.58
C ARG A 25 11.71 -15.65 -1.61
N ALA A 26 12.53 -15.06 -2.47
CA ALA A 26 12.66 -13.61 -2.60
C ALA A 26 11.34 -12.97 -3.09
N ILE A 27 10.67 -13.62 -4.04
CA ILE A 27 9.36 -13.23 -4.55
C ILE A 27 8.30 -13.25 -3.43
N GLY A 28 8.23 -14.34 -2.65
CA GLY A 28 7.30 -14.46 -1.53
C GLY A 28 7.57 -13.48 -0.38
N TYR A 29 8.82 -13.11 -0.14
CA TYR A 29 9.15 -12.04 0.80
C TYR A 29 8.70 -10.67 0.26
N GLY A 30 8.92 -10.40 -1.02
CA GLY A 30 8.52 -9.18 -1.69
C GLY A 30 6.99 -8.96 -1.71
N SER A 31 6.21 -10.02 -1.96
CA SER A 31 4.74 -9.96 -1.93
C SER A 31 4.22 -9.60 -0.53
N ARG A 32 4.76 -10.22 0.52
CA ARG A 32 4.37 -9.95 1.91
C ARG A 32 4.73 -8.53 2.35
N LEU A 33 5.93 -8.06 2.01
CA LEU A 33 6.35 -6.70 2.34
C LEU A 33 5.43 -5.66 1.66
N MET A 34 5.09 -5.91 0.39
CA MET A 34 4.14 -5.08 -0.34
C MET A 34 2.74 -5.13 0.26
N GLY A 35 2.29 -6.31 0.69
CA GLY A 35 1.00 -6.48 1.34
C GLY A 35 0.90 -5.69 2.64
N TRP A 36 1.93 -5.76 3.49
CA TRP A 36 2.01 -4.94 4.70
C TRP A 36 2.02 -3.44 4.40
N TYR A 37 2.80 -3.03 3.40
CA TYR A 37 2.83 -1.65 2.94
C TYR A 37 1.44 -1.16 2.51
N CYS A 38 0.69 -1.95 1.72
CA CYS A 38 -0.69 -1.63 1.33
C CYS A 38 -1.61 -1.45 2.55
N ILE A 39 -1.52 -2.33 3.54
CA ILE A 39 -2.33 -2.25 4.77
C ILE A 39 -2.03 -0.95 5.51
N VAL A 40 -0.75 -0.64 5.76
CA VAL A 40 -0.34 0.56 6.50
C VAL A 40 -0.79 1.83 5.79
N VAL A 41 -0.58 1.93 4.48
CA VAL A 41 -1.01 3.09 3.69
C VAL A 41 -2.54 3.21 3.69
N GLY A 42 -3.26 2.10 3.54
CA GLY A 42 -4.72 2.07 3.57
C GLY A 42 -5.28 2.59 4.89
N LEU A 43 -4.74 2.11 6.01
CA LEU A 43 -5.13 2.58 7.34
C LEU A 43 -4.80 4.07 7.55
N ALA A 44 -3.63 4.53 7.11
CA ALA A 44 -3.25 5.94 7.22
C ALA A 44 -4.19 6.85 6.42
N VAL A 45 -4.49 6.49 5.16
CA VAL A 45 -5.40 7.25 4.29
C VAL A 45 -6.83 7.25 4.84
N GLY A 46 -7.32 6.10 5.31
CA GLY A 46 -8.62 6.02 5.97
C GLY A 46 -8.69 6.85 7.26
N ALA A 47 -7.63 6.82 8.08
CA ALA A 47 -7.58 7.59 9.33
C ALA A 47 -7.63 9.09 9.03
N LEU A 48 -6.87 9.55 8.05
CA LEU A 48 -6.90 10.94 7.61
C LEU A 48 -8.27 11.34 7.05
N ALA A 49 -8.97 10.46 6.32
CA ALA A 49 -10.32 10.72 5.85
C ALA A 49 -11.31 10.97 7.00
N ALA A 50 -11.24 10.14 8.06
CA ALA A 50 -12.09 10.28 9.23
C ALA A 50 -11.71 11.50 10.09
N VAL A 51 -10.41 11.72 10.32
CA VAL A 51 -9.90 12.88 11.08
C VAL A 51 -10.26 14.20 10.39
N LEU A 52 -10.30 14.23 9.05
CA LEU A 52 -10.72 15.42 8.33
C LEU A 52 -12.17 15.80 8.61
N GLN A 53 -13.05 14.84 8.94
CA GLN A 53 -14.43 15.13 9.35
C GLN A 53 -14.50 15.81 10.73
N LEU A 54 -13.50 15.59 11.59
CA LEU A 54 -13.37 16.26 12.88
C LEU A 54 -12.80 17.69 12.74
N TYR A 55 -11.82 17.87 11.86
CA TYR A 55 -11.16 19.16 11.64
C TYR A 55 -11.72 19.85 10.39
N ARG A 56 -12.96 20.34 10.54
CA ARG A 56 -13.70 20.97 9.44
C ARG A 56 -13.12 22.35 9.11
N PRO A 57 -13.11 22.75 7.83
CA PRO A 57 -12.52 24.03 7.41
C PRO A 57 -13.29 25.24 7.96
N ASP A 58 -14.58 25.08 8.28
CA ASP A 58 -15.44 26.16 8.78
C ASP A 58 -15.15 26.47 10.26
N GLU A 59 -14.79 25.45 11.04
CA GLU A 59 -14.58 25.52 12.49
C GLU A 59 -13.10 25.62 12.85
N ASN A 60 -12.22 24.88 12.16
CA ASN A 60 -10.79 24.81 12.45
C ASN A 60 -9.95 24.73 11.17
N LYS A 61 -9.77 25.88 10.52
CA LYS A 61 -8.95 26.04 9.30
C LYS A 61 -7.53 25.50 9.48
N VAL A 62 -6.89 25.81 10.61
CA VAL A 62 -5.51 25.39 10.88
C VAL A 62 -5.42 23.88 10.98
N GLY A 63 -6.31 23.24 11.75
CA GLY A 63 -6.39 21.79 11.86
C GLY A 63 -6.63 21.12 10.51
N PHE A 64 -7.54 21.66 9.70
CA PHE A 64 -7.81 21.17 8.34
C PHE A 64 -6.54 21.16 7.47
N PHE A 65 -5.80 22.27 7.42
CA PHE A 65 -4.57 22.36 6.64
C PHE A 65 -3.45 21.44 7.16
N ILE A 66 -3.37 21.24 8.49
CA ILE A 66 -2.42 20.28 9.07
C ILE A 66 -2.74 18.85 8.61
N VAL A 67 -4.01 18.44 8.68
CA VAL A 67 -4.44 17.09 8.26
C VAL A 67 -4.20 16.89 6.75
N MET A 68 -4.50 17.90 5.93
CA MET A 68 -4.18 17.89 4.50
C MET A 68 -2.68 17.81 4.24
N GLY A 69 -1.87 18.55 5.00
CA GLY A 69 -0.40 18.46 4.92
C GLY A 69 0.12 17.06 5.27
N LEU A 70 -0.41 16.45 6.35
CA LEU A 70 -0.11 15.08 6.72
C LEU A 70 -0.53 14.08 5.62
N TYR A 71 -1.66 14.31 4.96
CA TYR A 71 -2.08 13.50 3.82
C TYR A 71 -1.07 13.56 2.67
N VAL A 72 -0.62 14.76 2.30
CA VAL A 72 0.42 14.92 1.28
C VAL A 72 1.70 14.19 1.68
N LEU A 73 2.11 14.28 2.95
CA LEU A 73 3.28 13.55 3.47
C LEU A 73 3.10 12.02 3.40
N VAL A 74 1.90 11.51 3.69
CA VAL A 74 1.59 10.07 3.53
C VAL A 74 1.69 9.68 2.05
N ILE A 75 1.16 10.47 1.12
CA ILE A 75 1.26 10.19 -0.32
C ILE A 75 2.70 10.24 -0.82
N LEU A 76 3.50 11.22 -0.39
CA LEU A 76 4.91 11.33 -0.76
C LEU A 76 5.73 10.17 -0.17
N GLY A 77 5.57 9.90 1.13
CA GLY A 77 6.26 8.83 1.83
C GLY A 77 5.92 7.46 1.24
N SER A 78 4.63 7.24 0.96
CA SER A 78 4.16 6.03 0.28
C SER A 78 4.75 5.93 -1.14
N SER A 79 4.74 6.98 -1.95
CA SER A 79 5.34 6.98 -3.28
C SER A 79 6.85 6.67 -3.26
N LEU A 80 7.60 7.20 -2.30
CA LEU A 80 9.03 6.92 -2.13
C LEU A 80 9.28 5.47 -1.70
N ALA A 81 8.51 4.98 -0.73
CA ALA A 81 8.59 3.59 -0.28
C ALA A 81 8.23 2.62 -1.41
N TYR A 82 7.19 2.92 -2.18
CA TYR A 82 6.79 2.16 -3.35
C TYR A 82 7.87 2.13 -4.42
N ARG A 83 8.54 3.26 -4.71
CA ARG A 83 9.64 3.30 -5.67
C ARG A 83 10.79 2.36 -5.26
N LYS A 84 11.06 2.24 -3.96
CA LYS A 84 12.05 1.31 -3.41
C LYS A 84 11.59 -0.16 -3.55
N LEU A 85 10.31 -0.44 -3.29
CA LEU A 85 9.74 -1.78 -3.43
C LEU A 85 9.59 -2.24 -4.89
N TYR A 86 9.28 -1.32 -5.81
CA TYR A 86 8.88 -1.62 -7.19
C TYR A 86 9.89 -2.47 -7.96
N ARG A 87 11.19 -2.29 -7.70
CA ARG A 87 12.25 -3.05 -8.37
C ARG A 87 12.29 -4.54 -7.98
N SER A 88 11.61 -4.91 -6.91
CA SER A 88 11.65 -6.25 -6.32
C SER A 88 10.30 -6.97 -6.42
N LEU A 89 9.31 -6.34 -7.07
CA LEU A 89 7.95 -6.87 -7.11
C LEU A 89 7.77 -7.90 -8.24
N PRO A 90 7.14 -9.04 -7.96
CA PRO A 90 6.66 -9.93 -9.01
C PRO A 90 5.68 -9.21 -9.94
N GLN A 91 5.69 -9.63 -11.21
CA GLN A 91 4.88 -9.03 -12.28
C GLN A 91 3.40 -8.99 -11.88
N GLY A 92 2.75 -7.83 -12.02
CA GLY A 92 1.32 -7.64 -11.76
C GLY A 92 0.92 -7.18 -10.35
N TYR A 93 1.78 -7.30 -9.34
CA TYR A 93 1.49 -6.79 -7.99
C TYR A 93 1.41 -5.26 -7.94
N SER A 94 2.24 -4.59 -8.74
CA SER A 94 2.21 -3.15 -8.97
C SER A 94 0.86 -2.66 -9.49
N LYS A 95 0.27 -3.38 -10.46
CA LYS A 95 -1.03 -3.05 -11.05
C LYS A 95 -2.16 -3.21 -10.04
N ARG A 96 -2.14 -4.29 -9.25
CA ARG A 96 -3.11 -4.52 -8.16
C ARG A 96 -3.04 -3.41 -7.12
N TYR A 97 -1.84 -3.04 -6.67
CA TYR A 97 -1.64 -1.92 -5.76
C TYR A 97 -2.15 -0.60 -6.36
N GLY A 98 -1.75 -0.26 -7.59
CA GLY A 98 -2.15 0.99 -8.23
C GLY A 98 -3.67 1.12 -8.35
N MET A 99 -4.37 0.02 -8.68
CA MET A 99 -5.83 0.00 -8.73
C MET A 99 -6.46 0.22 -7.34
N ALA A 100 -5.97 -0.49 -6.32
CA ALA A 100 -6.46 -0.35 -4.95
C ALA A 100 -6.19 1.06 -4.39
N PHE A 101 -5.00 1.58 -4.63
CA PHE A 101 -4.60 2.93 -4.25
C PHE A 101 -5.45 3.99 -4.94
N GLY A 102 -5.66 3.88 -6.25
CA GLY A 102 -6.53 4.77 -7.01
C GLY A 102 -7.97 4.75 -6.48
N LEU A 103 -8.48 3.56 -6.12
CA LEU A 103 -9.83 3.43 -5.55
C LEU A 103 -9.92 4.06 -4.15
N SER A 104 -8.93 3.84 -3.28
CA SER A 104 -8.84 4.50 -1.97
C SER A 104 -8.72 6.03 -2.08
N ILE A 105 -7.97 6.55 -3.06
CA ILE A 105 -7.90 8.00 -3.32
C ILE A 105 -9.25 8.54 -3.80
N GLY A 106 -9.93 7.83 -4.70
CA GLY A 106 -11.26 8.22 -5.15
C GLY A 106 -12.26 8.30 -4.00
N LEU A 107 -12.23 7.31 -3.10
CA LEU A 107 -13.06 7.30 -1.89
C LEU A 107 -12.66 8.40 -0.90
N TYR A 108 -11.36 8.67 -0.74
CA TYR A 108 -10.89 9.80 0.05
C TYR A 108 -11.44 11.11 -0.50
N ALA A 109 -11.33 11.37 -1.80
CA ALA A 109 -11.86 12.57 -2.44
C ALA A 109 -13.38 12.71 -2.26
N ALA A 110 -14.13 11.60 -2.38
CA ALA A 110 -15.55 11.58 -2.08
C ALA A 110 -15.84 11.91 -0.61
N SER A 111 -15.03 11.43 0.34
CA SER A 111 -15.15 11.77 1.76
C SER A 111 -14.88 13.25 2.04
N VAL A 112 -13.94 13.88 1.31
CA VAL A 112 -13.70 15.33 1.40
C VAL A 112 -14.93 16.10 0.91
N ALA A 113 -15.58 15.66 -0.17
CA ALA A 113 -16.81 16.28 -0.65
C ALA A 113 -17.96 16.20 0.37
N LEU A 114 -17.98 15.17 1.23
CA LEU A 114 -18.97 15.01 2.29
C LEU A 114 -18.78 15.99 3.47
N LEU A 115 -17.69 16.77 3.53
CA LEU A 115 -17.50 17.77 4.60
C LEU A 115 -18.64 18.81 4.63
N ALA A 116 -19.23 19.10 3.46
CA ALA A 116 -20.40 19.98 3.34
C ALA A 116 -21.65 19.41 4.01
N ALA A 117 -21.76 18.08 4.12
CA ALA A 117 -22.90 17.40 4.75
C ALA A 117 -22.85 17.40 6.28
N GLN A 118 -21.78 17.95 6.88
CA GLN A 118 -21.68 18.18 8.32
C GLN A 118 -21.85 16.91 9.17
N ILE A 119 -21.22 15.81 8.74
CA ILE A 119 -21.33 14.52 9.43
C ILE A 119 -20.61 14.59 10.78
N THR A 120 -21.37 14.59 11.88
CA THR A 120 -20.87 14.63 13.27
C THR A 120 -20.90 13.28 13.98
N SER A 121 -21.53 12.26 13.38
CA SER A 121 -21.66 10.94 13.99
C SER A 121 -20.33 10.17 13.97
N TRP A 122 -19.88 9.74 15.15
CA TRP A 122 -18.72 8.85 15.32
C TRP A 122 -18.83 7.56 14.51
N ILE A 123 -20.05 7.01 14.39
CA ILE A 123 -20.29 5.79 13.59
C ILE A 123 -20.03 6.09 12.11
N ALA A 124 -20.48 7.23 11.62
CA ALA A 124 -20.26 7.61 10.22
C ALA A 124 -18.78 7.88 9.94
N MET A 125 -18.04 8.50 10.87
CA MET A 125 -16.59 8.68 10.75
C MET A 125 -15.85 7.34 10.70
N LEU A 126 -16.25 6.38 11.53
CA LEU A 126 -15.69 5.03 11.51
C LEU A 126 -16.01 4.30 10.19
N LEU A 127 -17.21 4.48 9.64
CA LEU A 127 -17.55 3.95 8.31
C LEU A 127 -16.70 4.60 7.21
N ILE A 128 -16.49 5.92 7.23
CA ILE A 128 -15.61 6.62 6.28
C ILE A 128 -14.19 6.05 6.37
N PHE A 129 -13.65 5.88 7.57
CA PHE A 129 -12.35 5.24 7.80
C PHE A 129 -12.29 3.86 7.12
N LEU A 130 -13.25 2.99 7.43
CA LEU A 130 -13.27 1.62 6.92
C LEU A 130 -13.42 1.58 5.40
N ILE A 131 -14.34 2.37 4.83
CA ILE A 131 -14.62 2.39 3.40
C ILE A 131 -13.39 2.87 2.64
N VAL A 132 -12.74 3.94 3.09
CA VAL A 132 -11.56 4.51 2.42
C VAL A 132 -10.35 3.56 2.55
N ALA A 133 -10.17 2.91 3.70
CA ALA A 133 -9.06 1.99 3.95
C ALA A 133 -9.23 0.63 3.25
N ALA A 134 -10.46 0.15 3.11
CA ALA A 134 -10.77 -1.22 2.67
C ALA A 134 -10.07 -1.66 1.36
N PRO A 135 -10.04 -0.87 0.26
CA PRO A 135 -9.46 -1.32 -0.99
C PRO A 135 -7.98 -1.70 -0.84
N LEU A 136 -7.21 -0.85 -0.16
CA LEU A 136 -5.79 -1.06 0.12
C LEU A 136 -5.55 -2.16 1.14
N VAL A 137 -6.34 -2.19 2.23
CA VAL A 137 -6.20 -3.22 3.29
C VAL A 137 -6.53 -4.60 2.75
N LEU A 138 -7.63 -4.77 2.02
CA LEU A 138 -8.03 -6.06 1.43
C LEU A 138 -7.01 -6.54 0.40
N THR A 139 -6.52 -5.64 -0.44
CA THR A 139 -5.45 -5.95 -1.40
C THR A 139 -4.17 -6.37 -0.69
N GLY A 140 -3.81 -5.66 0.39
CA GLY A 140 -2.65 -5.99 1.19
C GLY A 140 -2.76 -7.34 1.89
N ILE A 141 -3.89 -7.63 2.53
CA ILE A 141 -4.16 -8.94 3.16
C ILE A 141 -4.06 -10.07 2.13
N LYS A 142 -4.60 -9.87 0.93
CA LYS A 142 -4.49 -10.86 -0.16
C LYS A 142 -3.02 -11.10 -0.52
N MET A 143 -2.22 -10.04 -0.66
CA MET A 143 -0.79 -10.14 -0.99
C MET A 143 0.06 -10.77 0.12
N VAL A 144 -0.33 -10.63 1.41
CA VAL A 144 0.36 -11.29 2.54
C VAL A 144 0.07 -12.80 2.60
N ARG A 145 -1.12 -13.21 2.14
CA ARG A 145 -1.58 -14.61 2.19
C ARG A 145 -1.17 -15.44 0.98
N GLU A 146 -0.77 -14.79 -0.12
CA GLU A 146 -0.16 -15.40 -1.31
C GLU A 146 1.32 -15.72 -1.05
#